data_AF-A0A357R4P4-F1
#
_entry.id   AF-A0A357R4P4-F1
#
_cell.length_a   1.000
_cell.length_b   1.000
_cell.length_c   1.000
_cell.angle_alpha   90.00
_cell.angle_beta   90.00
_cell.angle_gamma   90.00
#
_symmetry.space_group_name_H-M   'P 1'
#
loop_
_entity.id
_entity.type
_entity.pdbx_description
1 polymer ?
#
loop_
_entity_poly.entity_id
_entity_poly.type
_entity_poly.pdbx_seq_one_letter_code
_entity_poly.pdbx_strand_id
1 'polypeptide(L)'
;MFYLQTIAVSLVAGLLTWFLTRRLHRGAVLSSAVVTLTAGLVLPELFAQGGALVPMAACASYVSMSADTRLGKLWQTVLALVLAAVLYVASSSIFAGVGGKGGTIAAICVMAVWGSTRIIKGLSKSAADFFASLF
;
A
#
# COMPACT_ATOMS: atom_id res chain seq x y z
N MET A 1 12.38 18.30 1.62
CA MET A 1 10.93 18.08 1.77
C MET A 1 10.39 17.56 0.44
N PHE A 2 10.34 16.23 0.28
CA PHE A 2 10.13 15.56 -1.01
C PHE A 2 8.78 14.82 -1.07
N TYR A 3 7.72 15.49 -0.64
CA TYR A 3 6.36 14.93 -0.55
C TYR A 3 5.84 14.37 -1.89
N LEU A 4 6.14 15.06 -3.00
CA LEU A 4 5.70 14.63 -4.31
C LEU A 4 6.43 13.36 -4.77
N GLN A 5 7.71 13.25 -4.46
CA GLN A 5 8.52 12.07 -4.79
C GLN A 5 8.11 10.85 -3.96
N THR A 6 7.81 11.01 -2.66
CA THR A 6 7.36 9.88 -1.82
C THR A 6 6.03 9.32 -2.31
N ILE A 7 5.10 10.18 -2.71
CA ILE A 7 3.81 9.74 -3.28
C ILE A 7 4.04 9.04 -4.63
N ALA A 8 4.87 9.61 -5.50
CA ALA A 8 5.19 9.00 -6.79
C ALA A 8 5.86 7.63 -6.64
N VAL A 9 6.88 7.52 -5.78
CA VAL A 9 7.57 6.26 -5.48
C VAL A 9 6.60 5.23 -4.88
N SER A 10 5.71 5.65 -3.98
CA SER A 10 4.70 4.77 -3.40
C SER A 10 3.79 4.17 -4.47
N LEU A 11 3.27 5.01 -5.37
CA LEU A 11 2.39 4.56 -6.44
C LEU A 11 3.12 3.66 -7.43
N VAL A 12 4.32 4.06 -7.87
CA VAL A 12 5.10 3.29 -8.86
C VAL A 12 5.53 1.93 -8.29
N ALA A 13 6.14 1.91 -7.11
CA ALA A 13 6.58 0.66 -6.47
C ALA A 13 5.41 -0.24 -6.10
N GLY A 14 4.31 0.32 -5.60
CA GLY A 14 3.11 -0.42 -5.28
C GLY A 14 2.45 -1.04 -6.52
N LEU A 15 2.27 -0.26 -7.59
CA LEU A 15 1.70 -0.76 -8.85
C LEU A 15 2.58 -1.81 -9.52
N LEU A 16 3.91 -1.62 -9.50
CA LEU A 16 4.87 -2.62 -9.97
C LEU A 16 4.72 -3.92 -9.18
N THR A 17 4.68 -3.84 -7.85
CA THR A 17 4.51 -5.01 -6.98
C THR A 17 3.18 -5.71 -7.23
N TRP A 18 2.10 -4.94 -7.41
CA TRP A 18 0.78 -5.48 -7.72
C TRP A 18 0.78 -6.21 -9.08
N PHE A 19 1.39 -5.61 -10.11
CA PHE A 19 1.51 -6.22 -11.43
C PHE A 19 2.36 -7.49 -11.40
N LEU A 20 3.51 -7.45 -10.72
CA LEU A 20 4.39 -8.61 -10.55
C LEU A 20 3.67 -9.72 -9.77
N THR A 21 2.97 -9.39 -8.68
CA THR A 21 2.28 -10.38 -7.85
C THR A 21 1.18 -11.10 -8.64
N ARG A 22 0.48 -10.41 -9.54
CA ARG A 22 -0.54 -11.04 -10.40
C ARG A 22 0.04 -11.82 -11.58
N ARG A 23 1.22 -11.42 -12.11
CA ARG A 23 1.87 -12.10 -13.24
C ARG A 23 2.72 -13.30 -12.80
N LEU A 24 3.39 -13.18 -11.66
CA LEU A 24 4.25 -14.19 -11.07
C LEU A 24 3.45 -14.94 -10.02
N HIS A 25 2.81 -16.04 -10.40
CA HIS A 25 2.18 -17.01 -9.48
C HIS A 25 3.16 -17.66 -8.47
N ARG A 26 4.39 -17.14 -8.34
CA ARG A 26 5.48 -17.65 -7.49
C ARG A 26 5.53 -17.03 -6.08
N GLY A 27 4.60 -16.15 -5.75
CA GLY A 27 4.36 -15.67 -4.38
C GLY A 27 4.62 -14.16 -4.18
N ALA A 28 3.77 -13.53 -3.37
CA ALA A 28 3.83 -12.09 -3.10
C ALA A 28 5.17 -11.65 -2.47
N VAL A 29 5.81 -12.51 -1.68
CA VAL A 29 7.08 -12.23 -0.99
C VAL A 29 8.22 -12.03 -2.00
N LEU A 30 8.30 -12.90 -3.01
CA LEU A 30 9.29 -12.80 -4.08
C LEU A 30 9.12 -11.52 -4.89
N SER A 31 7.88 -11.16 -5.23
CA SER A 31 7.58 -9.92 -5.95
C SER A 31 8.05 -8.69 -5.16
N SER A 32 7.81 -8.69 -3.85
CA SER A 32 8.26 -7.60 -2.98
C SER A 32 9.77 -7.53 -2.82
N ALA A 33 10.45 -8.67 -2.69
CA ALA A 33 11.90 -8.72 -2.62
C ALA A 33 12.54 -8.14 -3.90
N VAL A 34 12.02 -8.50 -5.07
CA VAL A 34 12.50 -7.97 -6.36
C VAL A 34 12.25 -6.46 -6.46
N VAL A 35 11.04 -5.98 -6.13
CA VAL A 35 10.72 -4.55 -6.20
C VAL A 35 11.54 -3.74 -5.20
N THR A 36 11.72 -4.23 -3.98
CA THR A 36 12.48 -3.52 -2.95
C THR A 36 13.98 -3.51 -3.26
N LEU A 37 14.53 -4.61 -3.79
CA LEU A 37 15.93 -4.70 -4.19
C LEU A 37 16.22 -3.81 -5.41
N THR A 38 15.36 -3.85 -6.43
CA THR A 38 15.49 -2.95 -7.58
C THR A 38 15.33 -1.49 -7.17
N ALA A 39 14.40 -1.18 -6.27
CA ALA A 39 14.27 0.16 -5.70
C ALA A 39 15.55 0.59 -4.94
N GLY A 40 16.13 -0.32 -4.15
CA GLY A 40 17.36 -0.07 -3.40
C GLY A 40 18.59 0.19 -4.28
N LEU A 41 18.65 -0.39 -5.47
CA LEU A 41 19.74 -0.18 -6.43
C LEU A 41 19.52 1.05 -7.31
N VAL A 42 18.27 1.30 -7.74
CA VAL A 42 17.95 2.30 -8.76
C VAL A 42 17.67 3.68 -8.17
N LEU A 43 17.00 3.77 -7.02
CA LEU A 43 16.67 5.07 -6.41
C LEU A 43 17.89 5.88 -5.96
N PRO A 44 18.94 5.33 -5.33
CA PRO A 44 20.10 6.12 -4.91
C PRO A 44 20.92 6.67 -6.09
N GLU A 45 20.88 6.00 -7.25
CA GLU A 45 21.54 6.48 -8.49
C GLU A 45 20.72 7.59 -9.17
N LEU A 46 19.39 7.52 -9.12
CA LEU A 46 18.50 8.51 -9.76
C LEU A 46 18.31 9.79 -8.96
N PHE A 47 18.42 9.73 -7.62
CA PHE A 47 18.14 10.86 -6.74
C PHE A 47 19.24 11.00 -5.70
N ALA A 48 19.77 12.22 -5.53
CA ALA A 48 20.76 12.55 -4.50
C ALA A 48 20.32 12.22 -3.05
N GLN A 49 19.02 11.96 -2.83
CA GLN A 49 18.44 11.53 -1.55
C GLN A 49 17.66 10.21 -1.64
N GLY A 50 17.94 9.40 -2.67
CA GLY A 50 17.23 8.16 -2.97
C GLY A 50 17.19 7.16 -1.82
N GLY A 51 18.24 7.14 -0.98
CA GLY A 51 18.30 6.28 0.20
C GLY A 51 17.15 6.49 1.19
N ALA A 52 16.61 7.71 1.29
CA ALA A 52 15.46 8.01 2.17
C ALA A 52 14.12 7.52 1.59
N LEU A 53 14.07 7.27 0.28
CA LEU A 53 12.88 6.85 -0.46
C LEU A 53 12.75 5.31 -0.54
N VAL A 54 13.86 4.58 -0.41
CA VAL A 54 13.87 3.10 -0.42
C VAL A 54 12.90 2.48 0.60
N PRO A 55 12.83 2.95 1.87
CA PRO A 55 11.90 2.35 2.83
C PRO A 55 10.43 2.67 2.52
N MET A 56 10.16 3.77 1.79
CA MET A 56 8.82 4.07 1.28
C MET A 56 8.43 3.10 0.17
N ALA A 57 9.36 2.77 -0.74
CA ALA A 57 9.13 1.75 -1.77
C ALA A 57 8.84 0.38 -1.15
N ALA A 58 9.59 0.00 -0.10
CA ALA A 58 9.32 -1.22 0.67
C ALA A 58 7.92 -1.18 1.33
N CYS A 59 7.55 -0.05 1.95
CA CYS A 59 6.24 0.15 2.55
C CYS A 59 5.10 -0.02 1.53
N ALA A 60 5.24 0.59 0.35
CA ALA A 60 4.27 0.48 -0.74
C ALA A 60 4.16 -0.94 -1.30
N SER A 61 5.28 -1.65 -1.36
CA SER A 61 5.32 -3.06 -1.72
C SER A 61 4.51 -3.91 -0.74
N TYR A 62 4.66 -3.69 0.58
CA TYR A 62 3.87 -4.41 1.59
C TYR A 62 2.35 -4.17 1.49
N VAL A 63 1.93 -2.94 1.17
CA VAL A 63 0.51 -2.64 0.90
C VAL A 63 0.01 -3.48 -0.28
N SER A 64 0.83 -3.60 -1.32
CA SER A 64 0.48 -4.27 -2.58
C SER A 64 0.65 -5.79 -2.56
N MET A 65 1.33 -6.34 -1.55
CA MET A 65 1.38 -7.78 -1.23
C MET A 65 0.09 -8.30 -0.60
N SER A 66 -0.82 -7.42 -0.22
CA SER A 66 -2.10 -7.81 0.39
C SER A 66 -2.88 -8.73 -0.53
N ALA A 67 -3.50 -9.76 0.05
CA ALA A 67 -4.29 -10.72 -0.71
C ALA A 67 -5.43 -10.04 -1.51
N ASP A 68 -5.71 -10.54 -2.71
CA ASP A 68 -6.82 -10.08 -3.56
C ASP A 68 -8.19 -10.21 -2.85
N THR A 69 -8.30 -11.09 -1.86
CA THR A 69 -9.51 -11.22 -1.00
C THR A 69 -9.74 -9.99 -0.11
N ARG A 70 -8.69 -9.18 0.12
CA ARG A 70 -8.75 -7.92 0.87
C ARG A 70 -8.80 -6.73 -0.09
N LEU A 71 -7.84 -6.63 -1.00
CA LEU A 71 -7.69 -5.50 -1.94
C LEU A 71 -7.93 -5.96 -3.38
N GLY A 72 -9.15 -6.43 -3.66
CA GLY A 72 -9.48 -7.02 -4.96
C GLY A 72 -9.62 -6.01 -6.10
N LYS A 73 -9.90 -4.73 -5.77
CA LYS A 73 -10.05 -3.65 -6.76
C LYS A 73 -8.82 -2.75 -6.76
N LEU A 74 -8.33 -2.44 -7.97
CA LEU A 74 -7.17 -1.58 -8.21
C LEU A 74 -7.32 -0.20 -7.51
N TRP A 75 -8.53 0.35 -7.49
CA TRP A 75 -8.83 1.61 -6.80
C TRP A 75 -8.63 1.55 -5.28
N GLN A 76 -8.92 0.40 -4.65
CA GLN A 76 -8.70 0.23 -3.20
C GLN A 76 -7.20 0.19 -2.88
N THR A 77 -6.41 -0.46 -3.74
CA THR A 77 -4.94 -0.52 -3.59
C THR A 77 -4.35 0.88 -3.74
N VAL A 78 -4.78 1.65 -4.74
CA VAL A 78 -4.33 3.05 -4.94
C VAL A 78 -4.67 3.90 -3.72
N LEU A 79 -5.90 3.81 -3.18
CA LEU A 79 -6.28 4.51 -1.95
C LEU A 79 -5.39 4.14 -0.76
N ALA A 80 -5.10 2.85 -0.57
CA ALA A 80 -4.23 2.39 0.51
C ALA A 80 -2.79 2.89 0.35
N LEU A 81 -2.26 2.95 -0.89
CA LEU A 81 -0.93 3.47 -1.20
C LEU A 81 -0.81 4.98 -0.95
N VAL A 82 -1.85 5.75 -1.28
CA VAL A 82 -1.91 7.18 -1.00
C VAL A 82 -1.95 7.42 0.51
N LEU A 83 -2.80 6.70 1.24
CA LEU A 83 -2.86 6.77 2.71
C LEU A 83 -1.52 6.39 3.35
N ALA A 84 -0.88 5.33 2.85
CA ALA A 84 0.43 4.90 3.35
C ALA A 84 1.50 5.98 3.11
N ALA A 85 1.50 6.64 1.94
CA ALA A 85 2.43 7.73 1.67
C ALA A 85 2.22 8.92 2.62
N VAL A 86 0.96 9.33 2.86
CA VAL A 86 0.62 10.41 3.79
C VAL A 86 1.06 10.08 5.22
N LEU A 87 0.72 8.87 5.72
CA LEU A 87 1.09 8.44 7.06
C LEU A 87 2.59 8.23 7.23
N TYR A 88 3.27 7.73 6.20
CA TYR A 88 4.72 7.57 6.22
C TYR A 88 5.44 8.90 6.32
N VAL A 89 4.99 9.89 5.55
CA VAL A 89 5.49 11.26 5.63
C VAL A 89 5.26 11.86 7.02
N ALA A 90 4.04 11.73 7.55
CA ALA A 90 3.71 12.24 8.89
C ALA A 90 4.55 11.57 9.99
N SER A 91 4.86 10.28 9.83
CA SER A 91 5.66 9.50 10.78
C SER A 91 7.18 9.68 10.61
N SER A 92 7.62 10.29 9.50
CA SER A 92 9.04 10.40 9.16
C SER A 92 9.83 11.25 10.16
N SER A 93 9.19 12.24 10.79
CA SER A 93 9.80 13.13 11.78
C SER A 93 9.92 12.51 13.17
N ILE A 94 9.05 11.56 13.51
CA ILE A 94 8.94 10.98 14.87
C ILE A 94 9.75 9.69 14.99
N PHE A 95 9.81 8.89 13.92
CA PHE A 95 10.40 7.54 13.93
C PHE A 95 11.56 7.40 12.93
N ALA A 96 12.56 8.26 13.02
CA ALA A 96 13.80 8.08 12.27
C ALA A 96 14.56 6.86 12.81
N GLY A 97 14.96 5.92 11.94
CA GLY A 97 15.78 4.76 12.32
C GLY A 97 15.04 3.51 12.85
N VAL A 98 13.73 3.53 13.01
CA VAL A 98 12.96 2.35 13.48
C VAL A 98 12.58 1.44 12.30
N GLY A 99 13.20 0.26 12.25
CA GLY A 99 13.07 -0.69 11.12
C GLY A 99 11.67 -1.26 10.87
N GLY A 100 10.76 -1.21 11.84
CA GLY A 100 9.41 -1.78 11.74
C GLY A 100 8.31 -0.85 11.21
N LYS A 101 8.56 0.46 11.08
CA LYS A 101 7.49 1.45 10.85
C LYS A 101 6.75 1.30 9.53
N GLY A 102 7.43 0.91 8.46
CA GLY A 102 6.82 0.77 7.14
C GLY A 102 5.77 -0.34 7.11
N GLY A 103 6.06 -1.47 7.77
CA GLY A 103 5.13 -2.59 7.86
C GLY A 103 3.87 -2.27 8.66
N THR A 104 4.01 -1.57 9.79
CA THR A 104 2.84 -1.19 10.61
C THR A 104 1.96 -0.17 9.91
N ILE A 105 2.54 0.82 9.23
CA ILE A 105 1.80 1.80 8.43
C ILE A 105 1.04 1.09 7.31
N ALA A 106 1.70 0.16 6.59
CA ALA A 106 1.05 -0.63 5.56
C ALA A 106 -0.14 -1.43 6.10
N ALA A 107 0.03 -2.11 7.24
CA ALA A 107 -1.03 -2.89 7.87
C ALA A 107 -2.24 -2.02 8.26
N ILE A 108 -2.00 -0.87 8.89
CA ILE A 108 -3.06 0.06 9.29
C ILE A 108 -3.82 0.58 8.06
N CYS A 109 -3.11 0.98 7.00
CA CYS A 109 -3.73 1.49 5.77
C CYS A 109 -4.59 0.43 5.09
N VAL A 110 -4.07 -0.79 4.94
CA VAL A 110 -4.80 -1.91 4.32
C VAL A 110 -6.04 -2.24 5.14
N MET A 111 -5.91 -2.32 6.46
CA MET A 111 -7.03 -2.62 7.36
C MET A 111 -8.08 -1.52 7.36
N ALA A 112 -7.67 -0.25 7.31
CA ALA A 112 -8.59 0.89 7.22
C ALA A 112 -9.42 0.80 5.93
N VAL A 113 -8.77 0.65 4.77
CA VAL A 113 -9.48 0.55 3.47
C VAL A 113 -10.35 -0.70 3.41
N TRP A 114 -9.85 -1.84 3.85
CA TRP A 114 -10.62 -3.08 3.87
C TRP A 114 -11.84 -2.99 4.81
N GLY A 115 -11.64 -2.45 6.01
CA GLY A 115 -12.70 -2.23 7.00
C GLY A 115 -13.82 -1.34 6.46
N SER A 116 -13.48 -0.19 5.85
CA SER A 116 -14.46 0.70 5.22
C SER A 116 -15.28 -0.03 4.17
N THR A 117 -14.65 -0.87 3.33
CA THR A 117 -15.38 -1.59 2.28
C THR A 117 -16.32 -2.68 2.83
N ARG A 118 -15.98 -3.28 3.99
CA ARG A 118 -16.84 -4.25 4.68
C ARG A 118 -18.05 -3.56 5.31
N ILE A 119 -17.85 -2.41 5.95
CA ILE A 119 -18.93 -1.62 6.55
C ILE A 119 -19.93 -1.17 5.48
N ILE A 120 -19.44 -0.64 4.35
CA ILE A 120 -20.31 -0.19 3.24
C ILE A 120 -21.14 -1.35 2.69
N LYS A 121 -20.53 -2.53 2.49
CA LYS A 121 -21.27 -3.72 2.05
C LYS A 121 -22.29 -4.20 3.08
N GLY A 122 -21.94 -4.17 4.37
CA GLY A 122 -22.85 -4.53 5.45
C GLY A 122 -24.06 -3.59 5.52
N LEU A 123 -23.84 -2.29 5.37
CA LEU A 123 -24.91 -1.28 5.34
C LEU A 123 -25.83 -1.46 4.13
N SER A 124 -25.26 -1.72 2.95
CA SER A 124 -26.03 -1.99 1.73
C SER A 124 -26.87 -3.26 1.85
N LYS A 125 -26.35 -4.30 2.50
CA LYS A 125 -27.11 -5.53 2.76
C LYS A 125 -28.24 -5.29 3.76
N SER A 126 -27.95 -4.60 4.86
CA SER A 126 -28.97 -4.24 5.88
C SER A 126 -30.09 -3.37 5.29
N ALA A 127 -29.77 -2.46 4.36
CA ALA A 127 -30.76 -1.66 3.65
C ALA A 127 -31.60 -2.51 2.68
N ALA A 128 -30.97 -3.44 1.94
CA ALA A 128 -31.67 -4.35 1.03
C ALA A 128 -32.62 -5.28 1.80
N ASP A 129 -32.18 -5.83 2.93
CA ASP A 129 -33.01 -6.69 3.80
C ASP A 129 -34.20 -5.91 4.40
N PHE A 130 -34.00 -4.64 4.76
CA PHE A 130 -35.08 -3.75 5.22
C PHE A 130 -36.13 -3.49 4.12
N PHE A 131 -35.69 -3.13 2.90
CA PHE A 131 -36.60 -2.92 1.77
C PHE A 131 -37.34 -4.21 1.37
N ALA A 132 -36.69 -5.37 1.47
CA ALA A 132 -37.32 -6.67 1.21
C ALA A 132 -38.36 -7.06 2.27
N SER A 133 -38.27 -6.52 3.49
CA SER A 133 -39.28 -6.74 4.54
C SER A 133 -40.50 -5.79 4.46
N LEU A 134 -40.43 -4.79 3.59
CA LEU A 134 -41.46 -3.75 3.44
C LEU A 134 -42.44 -4.03 2.27
N PHE A 135 -42.14 -5.02 1.43
CA PHE A 135 -42.93 -5.48 0.29
C PHE A 135 -43.29 -6.96 0.45
#